data_AF-A0A7J4LR58-F1
#
_entry.id   AF-A0A7J4LR58-F1
#
_cell.length_a   1.000
_cell.length_b   1.000
_cell.length_c   1.000
_cell.angle_alpha   90.00
_cell.angle_beta   90.00
_cell.angle_gamma   90.00
#
_symmetry.space_group_name_H-M   'P 1'
#
loop_
_entity.id
_entity.type
_entity.pdbx_description
1 polymer ?
#
loop_
_entity_poly.entity_id
_entity_poly.type
_entity_poly.pdbx_seq_one_letter_code
_entity_poly.pdbx_strand_id
1 'polypeptide(L)' 'MTKIISLSDEAYGKLKNMKKTGESFSKVVLRISEKEEKKPLMTFFGAWSGNKKELEDFKKSVVEDRKTLN' A
#
# COMPACT_ATOMS: atom_id res chain seq x y z
N MET A 1 16.61 -16.15 17.62
CA MET A 1 16.35 -17.58 17.33
C MET A 1 15.84 -17.68 15.90
N THR A 2 16.44 -18.51 15.05
CA THR A 2 16.02 -18.68 13.65
C THR A 2 15.11 -19.89 13.53
N LYS A 3 14.02 -19.78 12.75
CA LYS A 3 13.12 -20.88 12.42
C LYS A 3 13.15 -21.10 10.91
N ILE A 4 13.11 -22.36 10.48
CA ILE A 4 13.06 -22.75 9.07
C ILE A 4 11.61 -23.17 8.78
N ILE A 5 11.03 -22.61 7.73
CA ILE A 5 9.70 -22.99 7.24
C ILE A 5 9.83 -23.39 5.77
N SER A 6 9.15 -24.45 5.37
CA SER A 6 9.04 -24.84 3.97
C SER A 6 7.92 -24.04 3.30
N LEU A 7 8.19 -23.49 2.11
CA LEU A 7 7.23 -22.74 1.31
C LEU A 7 7.07 -23.44 -0.04
N SER A 8 5.88 -23.37 -0.64
CA SER A 8 5.73 -23.70 -2.06
C SER A 8 6.49 -22.69 -2.92
N ASP A 9 6.86 -23.09 -4.13
CA ASP A 9 7.54 -22.20 -5.08
C ASP A 9 6.69 -20.96 -5.39
N GLU A 10 5.36 -21.13 -5.49
CA GLU A 10 4.42 -20.03 -5.69
C GLU A 10 4.46 -19.03 -4.52
N ALA A 11 4.43 -19.52 -3.28
CA ALA A 11 4.45 -18.69 -2.09
C ALA A 11 5.79 -17.93 -1.97
N TYR A 12 6.90 -18.59 -2.26
CA TYR A 12 8.21 -17.95 -2.31
C TYR A 12 8.29 -16.89 -3.41
N GLY A 13 7.76 -17.17 -4.60
CA GLY A 13 7.70 -16.22 -5.72
C GLY A 13 6.94 -14.95 -5.34
N LYS A 14 5.77 -15.08 -4.69
CA LYS A 14 5.00 -13.95 -4.17
C LYS A 14 5.79 -13.13 -3.14
N LEU A 15 6.43 -13.79 -2.18
CA LEU A 15 7.29 -13.15 -1.17
C LEU A 15 8.46 -12.39 -1.79
N LYS A 16 9.11 -12.97 -2.81
CA LYS A 16 10.23 -12.36 -3.53
C LYS A 16 9.80 -11.11 -4.29
N ASN A 17 8.63 -11.13 -4.92
CA ASN A 17 8.08 -9.98 -5.63
C ASN A 17 7.67 -8.83 -4.70
N MET A 18 7.26 -9.14 -3.46
CA MET A 18 6.93 -8.14 -2.44
C MET A 18 8.16 -7.48 -1.81
N LYS A 19 9.35 -8.06 -1.95
CA LYS A 19 10.58 -7.61 -1.31
C LYS A 19 11.11 -6.34 -2.00
N LYS A 20 11.27 -5.26 -1.23
CA LYS A 20 11.88 -4.01 -1.71
C LYS A 20 13.40 -4.15 -1.84
N THR A 21 14.02 -3.29 -2.64
CA THR A 21 15.48 -3.23 -2.80
C THR A 21 16.16 -3.03 -1.44
N GLY A 22 17.09 -3.93 -1.08
CA GLY A 22 17.78 -3.90 0.22
C GLY A 22 16.98 -4.41 1.43
N GLU A 23 15.72 -4.83 1.26
CA GLU A 23 14.89 -5.40 2.33
C GLU A 23 15.29 -6.86 2.61
N SER A 24 15.13 -7.36 3.83
CA SER A 24 15.30 -8.80 4.14
C SER A 24 13.95 -9.52 4.11
N PHE A 25 13.94 -10.83 3.84
CA PHE A 25 12.69 -11.61 3.89
C PHE A 25 12.02 -11.57 5.27
N SER A 26 12.81 -11.51 6.35
CA SER A 26 12.27 -11.31 7.70
C SER A 26 11.51 -9.99 7.83
N LYS A 27 12.01 -8.91 7.22
CA LYS A 27 11.31 -7.61 7.20
C LYS A 27 10.04 -7.65 6.37
N VAL A 28 10.04 -8.37 5.24
CA VAL A 28 8.82 -8.58 4.44
C VAL A 28 7.76 -9.32 5.26
N VAL A 29 8.15 -10.43 5.91
CA VAL A 29 7.23 -11.23 6.75
C VAL A 29 6.65 -10.37 7.87
N LEU A 30 7.48 -9.60 8.58
CA LEU A 30 6.99 -8.69 9.61
C LEU A 30 6.01 -7.67 9.04
N ARG A 31 6.37 -6.97 7.95
CA ARG A 31 5.54 -5.96 7.30
C ARG A 31 4.18 -6.47 6.84
N ILE A 32 4.08 -7.71 6.37
CA ILE A 32 2.80 -8.29 5.96
C ILE A 32 2.02 -8.90 7.13
N SER A 33 2.72 -9.35 8.17
CA SER A 33 2.13 -9.97 9.37
C SER A 33 1.65 -8.96 10.40
N GLU A 34 2.28 -7.79 10.41
CA GLU A 34 1.75 -6.58 10.99
C GLU A 34 0.46 -6.32 10.21
N LYS A 35 -0.66 -6.79 10.75
CA LYS A 35 -1.97 -6.22 10.42
C LYS A 35 -1.70 -4.72 10.48
N GLU A 36 -1.78 -4.04 9.34
CA GLU A 36 -1.94 -2.59 9.40
C GLU A 36 -3.01 -2.39 10.46
N GLU A 37 -2.66 -1.77 11.59
CA GLU A 37 -3.67 -1.19 12.43
C GLU A 37 -4.44 -0.33 11.45
N LYS A 38 -5.63 -0.82 11.06
CA LYS A 38 -6.43 -0.17 10.04
C LYS A 38 -6.61 1.23 10.59
N LYS A 39 -5.82 2.18 10.08
CA LYS A 39 -5.86 3.54 10.58
C LYS A 39 -7.32 3.92 10.41
N PRO A 40 -8.02 4.31 11.49
CA PRO A 40 -9.40 4.72 11.36
C PRO A 40 -9.49 5.68 10.19
N LEU A 41 -10.49 5.55 9.30
CA LEU A 41 -10.61 6.42 8.12
C LEU A 41 -10.58 7.90 8.51
N MET A 42 -11.02 8.21 9.72
CA MET A 42 -10.96 9.53 10.37
C MET A 42 -9.55 10.11 10.48
N THR A 43 -8.50 9.29 10.53
CA THR A 43 -7.10 9.75 10.55
C THR A 43 -6.72 10.52 9.28
N PHE A 44 -7.46 10.33 8.19
CA PHE A 44 -7.24 11.04 6.93
C PHE A 44 -8.16 12.25 6.75
N PHE A 45 -9.11 12.49 7.67
CA PHE A 45 -10.00 13.64 7.60
C PHE A 45 -9.22 14.94 7.80
N GLY A 46 -9.27 15.83 6.81
CA GLY A 46 -8.57 17.12 6.86
C GLY A 46 -7.05 17.05 6.68
N ALA A 47 -6.49 15.88 6.33
CA ALA A 47 -5.04 15.73 6.11
C ALA A 47 -4.52 16.44 4.85
N TRP A 48 -5.42 16.96 4.00
CA TRP A 48 -5.05 17.65 2.77
C TRP A 48 -4.53 19.06 3.06
N SER A 49 -3.23 19.29 2.83
CA SER A 49 -2.57 20.58 3.00
C SER A 49 -2.55 21.45 1.73
N GLY A 50 -3.08 20.96 0.62
CA GLY A 50 -3.07 21.66 -0.66
C GLY A 50 -4.00 22.86 -0.70
N ASN A 51 -3.75 23.78 -1.63
CA ASN A 51 -4.55 25.00 -1.76
C ASN A 51 -5.87 24.75 -2.52
N LYS A 52 -6.77 25.76 -2.52
CA LYS A 52 -8.08 25.64 -3.19
C LYS A 52 -7.98 25.29 -4.68
N LYS A 53 -6.98 25.82 -5.38
CA LYS A 53 -6.81 25.56 -6.82
C LYS A 53 -6.46 24.10 -7.08
N GLU A 54 -5.51 23.58 -6.30
CA GLU A 54 -5.09 22.18 -6.36
C GLU A 54 -6.24 21.20 -6.09
N LEU A 55 -7.10 21.52 -5.12
CA LEU A 55 -8.29 20.73 -4.82
C LEU A 55 -9.28 20.70 -6.02
N GLU A 56 -9.49 21.83 -6.68
CA GLU A 56 -10.38 21.91 -7.84
C GLU A 56 -9.82 21.17 -9.06
N ASP A 57 -8.51 21.24 -9.28
CA ASP A 57 -7.83 20.52 -10.36
C ASP A 57 -7.92 18.99 -10.14
N PHE A 58 -7.72 18.53 -8.89
CA PHE A 58 -7.91 17.12 -8.52
C PHE A 58 -9.36 16.65 -8.71
N LYS A 59 -10.35 17.46 -8.32
CA LYS A 59 -11.76 17.10 -8.51
C LYS A 59 -12.10 16.93 -10.00
N LYS A 60 -11.55 17.79 -10.87
CA LYS A 60 -11.77 17.70 -12.32
C LYS A 60 -11.20 16.40 -12.88
N SER A 61 -9.97 16.03 -12.52
CA SER A 61 -9.35 14.79 -13.01
C SER A 61 -10.14 13.56 -12.58
N VAL A 62 -10.61 13.51 -11.33
CA VAL A 62 -11.42 12.39 -10.82
C VAL A 62 -12.74 12.23 -11.60
N VAL A 63 -13.37 13.33 -12.02
CA VAL A 63 -14.60 13.29 -12.81
C VAL A 63 -14.34 12.84 -14.24
N GLU A 64 -13.24 13.28 -14.85
CA GLU A 64 -12.82 12.87 -16.19
C GLU A 64 -12.49 11.38 -16.23
N ASP A 65 -11.70 10.88 -15.28
CA ASP A 65 -11.34 9.46 -15.17
C ASP A 65 -12.57 8.55 -15.00
N ARG A 66 -13.60 9.01 -14.26
CA ARG A 66 -14.86 8.25 -14.10
C ARG A 66 -15.68 8.16 -15.38
N LYS A 67 -15.55 9.13 -16.29
CA LYS A 67 -16.24 9.12 -17.58
C LYS A 67 -15.56 8.21 -18.59
N THR A 68 -14.25 7.99 -18.48
CA THR A 68 -13.47 7.15 -19.39
C THR A 68 -13.44 5.68 -18.98
N LEU A 69 -13.78 5.37 -17.73
CA LEU A 69 -13.89 4.01 -17.20
C LEU A 69 -15.28 3.36 -17.37
N ASN A 70 -16.27 4.11 -17.89
CA ASN A 70 -17.60 3.61 -18.29
C ASN A 70 -17.75 3.65 -19.81
#